data_AF-A0A7Y2A344-F1
#
_entry.id   AF-A0A7Y2A344-F1
#
_cell.length_a   1.000
_cell.length_b   1.000
_cell.length_c   1.000
_cell.angle_alpha   90.00
_cell.angle_beta   90.00
_cell.angle_gamma   90.00
#
_symmetry.space_group_name_H-M   'P 1'
#
loop_
_entity.id
_entity.type
_entity.pdbx_description
1 polymer ?
#
loop_
_entity_poly.entity_id
_entity_poly.type
_entity_poly.pdbx_seq_one_letter_code
_entity_poly.pdbx_strand_id
1 'polypeptide(L)' 'MDTLDELAAVRASLIESGHLGGESSHGATLSLYGADPDGNEFEVMWMLPRDAWGEYEHKAVVERLDLDAELAKWSGVATA' A
#
# COMPACT_ATOMS: atom_id res chain seq x y z
N MET A 1 5.80 6.27 3.64
CA MET A 1 4.60 6.91 4.22
C MET A 1 4.53 6.45 5.66
N ASP A 2 3.97 7.27 6.55
CA ASP A 2 3.92 6.93 7.98
C ASP A 2 2.72 6.05 8.31
N THR A 3 1.53 6.36 7.78
CA THR A 3 0.29 5.64 8.09
C THR A 3 -0.39 5.06 6.85
N LEU A 4 -1.27 4.08 7.06
CA LEU A 4 -2.10 3.54 5.98
C LEU A 4 -3.08 4.59 5.42
N ASP A 5 -3.50 5.54 6.25
CA ASP A 5 -4.35 6.66 5.84
C ASP A 5 -3.66 7.55 4.79
N GLU A 6 -2.34 7.76 4.91
CA GLU A 6 -1.55 8.46 3.89
C GLU A 6 -1.53 7.68 2.58
N LEU A 7 -1.34 6.36 2.63
CA LEU A 7 -1.40 5.51 1.43
C LEU A 7 -2.78 5.61 0.75
N ALA A 8 -3.86 5.66 1.54
CA ALA A 8 -5.21 5.85 1.01
C ALA A 8 -5.41 7.22 0.35
N ALA A 9 -4.84 8.28 0.92
CA ALA A 9 -4.85 9.61 0.31
C ALA A 9 -4.07 9.65 -1.02
N VAL A 10 -2.92 8.95 -1.09
CA VAL A 10 -2.17 8.78 -2.34
C VAL A 10 -3.00 8.02 -3.36
N ARG A 11 -3.66 6.93 -2.98
CA ARG A 11 -4.54 6.16 -3.87
C ARG A 11 -5.62 7.02 -4.49
N ALA A 12 -6.31 7.83 -3.68
CA ALA A 12 -7.33 8.76 -4.17
C ALA A 12 -6.74 9.74 -5.20
N SER A 13 -5.57 10.31 -4.90
CA SER A 13 -4.88 11.25 -5.82
C SER A 13 -4.46 10.59 -7.15
N LEU A 14 -3.99 9.33 -7.12
CA LEU A 14 -3.63 8.58 -8.32
C LEU A 14 -4.86 8.22 -9.16
N ILE A 15 -5.99 7.89 -8.53
CA ILE A 15 -7.26 7.64 -9.22
C ILE A 15 -7.78 8.93 -9.86
N GLU A 16 -7.82 10.03 -9.11
CA GLU A 16 -8.31 11.32 -9.60
C GLU A 16 -7.48 11.85 -10.77
N SER A 17 -6.18 11.61 -10.76
CA SER A 17 -5.28 11.99 -11.85
C SER A 17 -5.25 10.99 -13.02
N GLY A 18 -5.85 9.81 -12.86
CA GLY A 18 -5.85 8.76 -13.89
C GLY A 18 -4.51 8.02 -14.04
N HIS A 19 -3.62 8.11 -13.05
CA HIS A 19 -2.29 7.51 -13.08
C HIS A 19 -2.14 6.29 -12.15
N LEU A 20 -3.22 5.79 -11.55
CA LEU A 20 -3.18 4.51 -10.81
C LEU A 20 -3.06 3.34 -11.81
N GLY A 21 -1.89 2.72 -11.85
CA GLY A 21 -1.58 1.57 -12.70
C GLY A 21 -1.92 0.21 -12.05
N GLY A 22 -1.91 0.12 -10.72
CA GLY A 22 -2.24 -1.11 -10.01
C GLY A 22 -2.12 -0.99 -8.50
N GLU A 23 -2.56 -2.03 -7.80
CA GLU A 23 -2.48 -2.14 -6.35
C GLU A 23 -2.43 -3.61 -5.92
N SER A 24 -1.62 -3.91 -4.90
CA SER A 24 -1.44 -5.28 -4.38
C SER A 24 -1.07 -5.27 -2.89
N SER A 25 -1.38 -6.40 -2.24
CA SER A 25 -0.82 -6.74 -0.93
C SER A 25 0.28 -7.77 -1.11
N HIS A 26 1.45 -7.53 -0.51
CA HIS A 26 2.56 -8.46 -0.48
C HIS A 26 2.76 -9.09 0.90
N GLY A 27 1.67 -9.20 1.67
CA GLY A 27 1.70 -9.67 3.05
C GLY A 27 2.06 -8.52 4.00
N ALA A 28 3.34 -8.36 4.29
CA ALA A 28 3.82 -7.34 5.24
C ALA A 28 3.80 -5.91 4.66
N THR A 29 3.62 -5.73 3.35
CA THR A 29 3.54 -4.42 2.69
C THR A 29 2.32 -4.33 1.79
N LEU A 30 1.70 -3.16 1.77
CA LEU A 30 0.58 -2.78 0.91
C LEU A 30 1.08 -1.74 -0.09
N SER A 31 0.89 -1.97 -1.39
CA SER A 31 1.53 -1.21 -2.44
C SER A 31 0.53 -0.65 -3.45
N LEU A 32 0.81 0.56 -3.93
CA LEU A 32 0.17 1.22 -5.05
C LEU A 32 1.21 1.47 -6.14
N TYR A 33 0.83 1.26 -7.38
CA TYR A 33 1.67 1.52 -8.55
C TYR A 33 1.10 2.68 -9.34
N GLY A 34 1.93 3.69 -9.58
CA GLY A 34 1.58 4.84 -10.41
C GLY A 34 2.62 5.10 -11.48
N ALA A 35 2.28 5.97 -12.43
CA ALA A 35 3.21 6.46 -13.44
C ALA A 35 3.35 7.98 -13.36
N ASP A 36 4.58 8.49 -13.49
CA ASP A 36 4.82 9.92 -13.65
C ASP A 36 4.46 10.40 -15.09
N PRO A 37 4.44 11.71 -15.36
CA PRO A 37 4.12 12.23 -16.70
C PRO A 37 5.09 11.79 -17.81
N ASP A 38 6.30 11.37 -17.46
CA ASP A 38 7.29 10.84 -18.39
C ASP A 38 7.08 9.34 -18.65
N GLY A 39 6.17 8.70 -17.91
CA GLY A 39 5.81 7.29 -18.01
C GLY A 39 6.65 6.38 -17.11
N ASN A 40 7.44 6.91 -16.17
CA ASN A 40 8.19 6.07 -15.24
C ASN A 40 7.24 5.53 -14.16
N GLU A 41 7.27 4.21 -13.98
CA GLU A 41 6.52 3.58 -12.91
C GLU A 41 7.20 3.81 -11.55
N PHE A 42 6.38 4.07 -10.54
CA PHE A 42 6.81 4.15 -9.16
C PHE A 42 5.87 3.35 -8.26
N GLU A 43 6.42 2.91 -7.13
CA GLU A 43 5.68 2.24 -6.07
C GLU A 43 5.58 3.17 -4.86
N VAL A 44 4.38 3.30 -4.32
CA VAL A 44 4.15 3.86 -2.99
C VAL A 44 3.65 2.73 -2.11
N MET A 45 4.36 2.47 -1.03
CA MET A 45 4.00 1.39 -0.11
C MET A 45 3.89 1.86 1.34
N TRP A 46 3.04 1.15 2.08
CA TRP A 46 2.97 1.17 3.53
C TRP A 46 3.27 -0.22 4.06
N MET A 47 3.95 -0.29 5.20
CA MET A 47 4.40 -1.53 5.81
C MET A 47 3.71 -1.73 7.15
N LEU A 48 3.26 -2.95 7.40
CA LEU A 48 2.66 -3.32 8.68
C LEU A 48 3.69 -3.15 9.81
N PRO A 49 3.24 -2.83 11.04
CA PRO A 49 4.09 -2.92 12.23
C PRO A 49 4.81 -4.26 12.31
N ARG A 50 6.08 -4.24 12.72
CA ARG A 50 6.97 -5.41 12.67
C ARG A 50 6.41 -6.64 13.40
N ASP A 51 5.72 -6.44 14.52
CA ASP A 51 5.10 -7.48 15.32
C ASP A 51 3.87 -8.13 14.64
N ALA A 52 3.32 -7.50 13.61
CA ALA A 52 2.20 -8.01 12.82
C ALA A 52 2.62 -8.84 11.59
N TRP A 53 3.92 -8.97 11.29
CA TRP A 53 4.37 -9.65 10.07
C TRP A 53 4.04 -11.14 10.06
N GLY A 54 4.11 -11.81 11.22
CA GLY A 54 3.75 -13.23 11.34
C GLY A 54 4.45 -14.10 10.29
N GLU A 55 3.66 -14.85 9.49
CA GLU A 55 4.20 -15.72 8.45
C GLU A 55 4.86 -14.97 7.27
N TYR A 56 4.47 -13.70 7.05
CA TYR A 56 4.98 -12.88 5.94
C TYR A 56 6.45 -12.52 6.11
N GLU A 57 7.02 -12.68 7.32
CA GLU A 57 8.47 -12.51 7.54
C GLU A 57 9.32 -13.46 6.69
N HIS A 58 8.79 -14.63 6.33
CA HIS A 58 9.52 -15.66 5.59
C HIS A 58 8.82 -16.09 4.30
N LYS A 59 7.77 -15.38 3.90
CA LYS A 59 6.92 -15.76 2.77
C LYS A 59 6.55 -14.54 1.94
N ALA A 60 6.96 -14.57 0.68
CA ALA A 60 6.50 -13.62 -0.32
C ALA A 60 5.15 -14.07 -0.89
N VAL A 61 4.16 -13.19 -0.87
CA VAL A 61 2.86 -13.38 -1.53
C VAL A 61 2.57 -12.18 -2.42
N VAL A 62 1.66 -12.35 -3.38
CA VAL A 62 1.07 -11.25 -4.13
C VAL A 62 -0.42 -11.51 -4.18
N GLU A 63 -1.17 -10.67 -3.48
CA GLU A 63 -2.61 -10.80 -3.27
C GLU A 63 -3.31 -9.50 -3.68
N ARG A 64 -4.62 -9.58 -3.88
CA ARG A 64 -5.44 -8.39 -4.13
C ARG A 64 -5.41 -7.49 -2.90
N LEU A 65 -5.17 -6.19 -3.10
CA LEU A 65 -5.34 -5.21 -2.04
C LEU A 65 -6.84 -4.94 -1.80
N ASP A 66 -7.29 -5.17 -0.57
CA ASP A 66 -8.57 -4.66 -0.05
C ASP A 66 -8.27 -3.53 0.93
N LEU A 67 -8.07 -2.33 0.39
CA LEU A 67 -7.62 -1.19 1.18
C LEU A 67 -8.64 -0.77 2.24
N ASP A 68 -9.94 -0.92 1.97
CA ASP A 68 -10.99 -0.58 2.93
C ASP A 68 -10.95 -1.53 4.15
N ALA A 69 -10.74 -2.82 3.91
CA ALA A 69 -10.57 -3.80 4.97
C ALA A 69 -9.29 -3.57 5.78
N GLU A 70 -8.20 -3.15 5.14
CA GLU A 70 -6.94 -2.83 5.82
C GLU A 70 -7.04 -1.51 6.62
N LEU A 71 -7.70 -0.49 6.10
CA LEU A 71 -7.96 0.77 6.83
C LEU A 71 -8.79 0.53 8.09
N ALA A 72 -9.79 -0.37 8.04
CA ALA A 72 -10.57 -0.74 9.21
C ALA A 72 -9.73 -1.37 10.34
N LYS A 73 -8.56 -1.93 10.00
CA LYS A 73 -7.64 -2.57 10.97
C LYS A 73 -6.52 -1.64 11.42
N TRP A 74 -5.96 -0.84 10.50
CA TRP A 74 -4.67 -0.17 10.68
C TRP A 74 -4.72 1.36 10.61
N SER A 75 -5.91 1.98 10.52
CA SER A 75 -6.02 3.45 10.54
C SER A 75 -5.34 4.05 11.78
N GLY A 76 -4.54 5.09 11.57
CA GLY A 76 -3.75 5.78 12.60
C GLY A 76 -2.52 5.01 13.09
N VAL A 77 -2.23 3.83 12.56
CA VAL A 77 -1.05 3.04 12.93
C VAL A 77 0.14 3.44 12.05
N ALA A 78 1.20 3.90 12.71
CA ALA A 78 2.47 4.22 12.06
C ALA A 78 3.19 2.94 11.60
N THR A 79 3.89 3.02 10.47
CA THR A 79 4.84 2.00 10.03
C THR A 79 5.97 1.91 11.07
N ALA A 80 6.43 0.68 11.36
CA ALA A 80 7.58 0.45 12.23
C ALA A 80 8.91 0.74 11.53
#